data_AF-A0A3E1KJ03-F1
#
_entry.id   AF-A0A3E1KJ03-F1
#
_cell.length_a   1.000
_cell.length_b   1.000
_cell.length_c   1.000
_cell.angle_alpha   90.00
_cell.angle_beta   90.00
_cell.angle_gamma   90.00
#
_symmetry.space_group_name_H-M   'P 1'
#
loop_
_entity.id
_entity.type
_entity.pdbx_description
1 polymer ?
#
loop_
_entity_poly.entity_id
_entity_poly.type
_entity_poly.pdbx_seq_one_letter_code
_entity_poly.pdbx_strand_id
1 'polypeptide(L)'
;MHPAKVDRAHLLRLTDLPNVGPACEKDLQLIGIGMPAQLHGRDAYDMYAQLCLRTGVTHDPCVIDVFLSLPRVMQGEPARNWWDFSAERKATLAAERAGAPPTATLSRRRVASNSTRTGNDGGHGA
;
A
#
# COMPACT_ATOMS: atom_id res chain seq x y z
N MET A 1 -17.57 -4.44 1.55
CA MET A 1 -18.48 -4.28 2.72
C MET A 1 -18.82 -2.80 2.97
N HIS A 2 -20.02 -2.45 3.45
CA HIS A 2 -20.33 -1.07 3.91
C HIS A 2 -19.71 -0.85 5.30
N PRO A 3 -19.06 0.29 5.62
CA PRO A 3 -18.34 0.49 6.88
C PRO A 3 -19.16 0.19 8.14
N ALA A 4 -20.41 0.64 8.19
CA ALA A 4 -21.33 0.37 9.31
C ALA A 4 -21.69 -1.12 9.53
N LYS A 5 -21.34 -2.01 8.60
CA LYS A 5 -21.65 -3.45 8.66
C LYS A 5 -20.42 -4.32 8.91
N VAL A 6 -19.23 -3.72 9.05
CA VAL A 6 -17.98 -4.47 9.25
C VAL A 6 -18.01 -5.18 10.60
N ASP A 7 -17.89 -6.51 10.57
CA ASP A 7 -17.62 -7.31 11.74
C ASP A 7 -16.11 -7.56 11.85
N ARG A 8 -15.47 -6.92 12.83
CA ARG A 8 -14.03 -6.98 13.02
C ARG A 8 -13.55 -8.33 13.54
N ALA A 9 -14.43 -9.12 14.15
CA ALA A 9 -14.08 -10.48 14.59
C ALA A 9 -14.03 -11.47 13.41
N HIS A 10 -14.56 -11.09 12.24
CA HIS A 10 -14.73 -11.98 11.09
C HIS A 10 -14.22 -11.35 9.78
N LEU A 11 -12.94 -10.95 9.77
CA LEU A 11 -12.24 -10.46 8.57
C LEU A 11 -11.40 -11.58 7.93
N LEU A 12 -12.06 -12.55 7.29
CA LEU A 12 -11.40 -13.72 6.71
C LEU A 12 -11.03 -13.52 5.24
N ARG A 13 -11.82 -12.71 4.52
CA ARG A 13 -11.67 -12.41 3.10
C ARG A 13 -11.48 -10.92 2.89
N LEU A 14 -10.86 -10.54 1.78
CA LEU A 14 -10.68 -9.13 1.44
C LEU A 14 -12.01 -8.40 1.30
N THR A 15 -13.05 -9.05 0.76
CA THR A 15 -14.40 -8.48 0.62
C THR A 15 -15.12 -8.20 1.94
N ASP A 16 -14.63 -8.78 3.05
CA ASP A 16 -15.17 -8.52 4.41
C ASP A 16 -14.73 -7.14 4.92
N LEU A 17 -13.64 -6.59 4.36
CA LEU A 17 -13.15 -5.25 4.68
C LEU A 17 -14.07 -4.14 4.15
N PRO A 18 -14.17 -3.01 4.87
CA PRO A 18 -14.90 -1.86 4.37
C PRO A 18 -14.30 -1.38 3.04
N ASN A 19 -15.15 -0.82 2.18
CA ASN A 19 -14.74 -0.22 0.90
C ASN A 19 -14.19 -1.22 -0.13
N VAL A 20 -14.04 -2.50 0.22
CA VAL A 20 -13.60 -3.54 -0.71
C VAL A 20 -14.80 -4.23 -1.35
N GLY A 21 -14.87 -4.15 -2.67
CA GLY A 21 -15.71 -4.99 -3.54
C GLY A 21 -14.84 -5.83 -4.47
N PRO A 22 -15.46 -6.63 -5.38
CA PRO A 22 -14.72 -7.58 -6.23
C PRO A 22 -13.63 -6.96 -7.11
N ALA A 23 -13.78 -5.71 -7.55
CA ALA A 23 -12.74 -5.00 -8.30
C ALA A 23 -11.53 -4.70 -7.41
N CYS A 24 -11.75 -4.06 -6.27
CA CYS A 24 -10.68 -3.74 -5.32
C CYS A 24 -9.99 -5.00 -4.78
N GLU A 25 -10.73 -6.11 -4.58
CA GLU A 25 -10.13 -7.41 -4.22
C GLU A 25 -9.12 -7.88 -5.28
N LYS A 26 -9.45 -7.77 -6.57
CA LYS A 26 -8.52 -8.11 -7.67
C LYS A 26 -7.30 -7.20 -7.67
N ASP A 27 -7.50 -5.90 -7.45
CA ASP A 27 -6.38 -4.94 -7.37
C ASP A 27 -5.42 -5.27 -6.23
N LEU A 28 -5.96 -5.63 -5.05
CA LEU A 28 -5.17 -6.09 -3.91
C LEU A 28 -4.41 -7.38 -4.23
N GLN A 29 -5.06 -8.34 -4.90
CA GLN A 29 -4.41 -9.59 -5.33
C GLN A 29 -3.27 -9.33 -6.33
N LEU A 30 -3.44 -8.39 -7.26
CA LEU A 30 -2.39 -8.00 -8.23
C LEU A 30 -1.13 -7.46 -7.55
N ILE A 31 -1.26 -6.80 -6.40
CA ILE A 31 -0.14 -6.30 -5.60
C ILE A 31 0.31 -7.29 -4.50
N GLY A 32 -0.16 -8.54 -4.56
CA GLY A 32 0.28 -9.63 -3.68
C GLY A 32 -0.40 -9.66 -2.31
N ILE A 33 -1.57 -9.03 -2.17
CA ILE A 33 -2.40 -9.04 -0.96
C ILE A 33 -3.62 -9.92 -1.24
N GLY A 34 -3.63 -11.13 -0.68
CA GLY A 34 -4.71 -12.10 -0.83
C GLY A 34 -5.60 -12.26 0.41
N MET A 35 -5.20 -11.73 1.57
CA MET A 35 -5.99 -11.82 2.81
C MET A 35 -5.84 -10.57 3.70
N PRO A 36 -6.84 -10.25 4.54
CA PRO A 36 -6.82 -9.05 5.39
C PRO A 36 -5.57 -8.91 6.28
N ALA A 37 -5.07 -10.01 6.84
CA ALA A 37 -3.88 -10.00 7.70
C ALA A 37 -2.63 -9.43 7.03
N GLN A 38 -2.52 -9.50 5.69
CA GLN A 38 -1.36 -8.99 4.95
C GLN A 38 -1.33 -7.47 4.79
N LEU A 39 -2.37 -6.76 5.26
CA LEU A 39 -2.45 -5.30 5.28
C LEU A 39 -1.77 -4.68 6.51
N HIS A 40 -1.44 -5.47 7.53
CA HIS A 40 -0.71 -4.97 8.70
C HIS A 40 0.65 -4.38 8.28
N GLY A 41 0.89 -3.13 8.66
CA GLY A 41 2.15 -2.43 8.38
C GLY A 41 2.35 -2.03 6.90
N ARG A 42 1.33 -2.19 6.05
CA ARG A 42 1.37 -1.69 4.66
C ARG A 42 1.16 -0.18 4.63
N ASP A 43 1.90 0.48 3.74
CA ASP A 43 1.70 1.88 3.41
C ASP A 43 0.77 2.01 2.18
N ALA A 44 -0.22 2.90 2.28
CA ALA A 44 -1.25 3.05 1.26
C ALA A 44 -0.73 3.65 -0.06
N TYR A 45 0.26 4.55 0.03
CA TYR A 45 0.86 5.21 -1.13
C TYR A 45 1.78 4.23 -1.87
N ASP A 46 2.55 3.42 -1.14
CA ASP A 46 3.32 2.31 -1.70
C ASP A 46 2.39 1.29 -2.39
N MET A 47 1.29 0.91 -1.75
CA MET A 47 0.29 0.01 -2.36
C MET A 47 -0.25 0.56 -3.68
N TYR A 48 -0.60 1.85 -3.72
CA TYR A 48 -1.07 2.51 -4.93
C TYR A 48 0.01 2.57 -6.02
N ALA A 49 1.25 2.90 -5.65
CA ALA A 49 2.37 2.89 -6.58
C ALA A 49 2.61 1.50 -7.16
N GLN A 50 2.57 0.45 -6.34
CA GLN A 50 2.68 -0.94 -6.82
C GLN A 50 1.54 -1.30 -7.77
N LEU A 51 0.30 -0.86 -7.49
CA LEU A 51 -0.82 -1.12 -8.39
C LEU A 51 -0.61 -0.46 -9.75
N CYS A 52 -0.25 0.82 -9.77
CA CYS A 52 0.04 1.54 -11.01
C CYS A 52 1.17 0.88 -11.81
N LEU A 53 2.24 0.45 -11.13
CA LEU A 53 3.36 -0.25 -11.75
C LEU A 53 2.95 -1.61 -12.33
N ARG A 54 2.10 -2.37 -11.63
CA ARG A 54 1.64 -3.70 -12.06
C ARG A 54 0.69 -3.62 -13.26
N THR A 55 -0.16 -2.59 -13.31
CA THR A 55 -1.13 -2.43 -14.41
C THR A 55 -0.60 -1.60 -15.57
N GLY A 56 0.49 -0.84 -15.37
CA GLY A 56 1.00 0.12 -16.36
C GLY A 56 0.08 1.33 -16.56
N VAL A 57 -0.83 1.58 -15.62
CA VAL A 57 -1.86 2.63 -15.70
C VAL A 57 -1.80 3.49 -14.45
N THR A 58 -1.89 4.81 -14.62
CA THR A 58 -2.15 5.72 -13.50
C THR A 58 -3.62 5.62 -13.12
N HIS A 59 -3.89 4.96 -11.99
CA HIS A 59 -5.26 4.83 -11.47
C HIS A 59 -5.79 6.16 -10.92
N ASP A 60 -7.09 6.22 -10.64
CA ASP A 60 -7.66 7.39 -9.96
C ASP A 60 -7.07 7.52 -8.55
N PRO A 61 -6.67 8.72 -8.10
CA PRO A 61 -6.09 8.90 -6.77
C PRO A 61 -7.02 8.54 -5.60
N CYS A 62 -8.34 8.44 -5.82
CA CYS A 62 -9.28 7.97 -4.79
C CYS A 62 -9.03 6.51 -4.37
N VAL A 63 -8.29 5.72 -5.17
CA VAL A 63 -7.82 4.39 -4.77
C VAL A 63 -6.91 4.46 -3.54
N ILE A 64 -6.11 5.52 -3.40
CA ILE A 64 -5.30 5.76 -2.19
C ILE A 64 -6.21 5.93 -0.97
N ASP A 65 -7.37 6.59 -1.11
CA ASP A 65 -8.31 6.79 0.00
C ASP A 65 -8.87 5.45 0.50
N VAL A 66 -9.16 4.53 -0.43
CA VAL A 66 -9.53 3.15 -0.11
C VAL A 66 -8.35 2.47 0.61
N PHE A 67 -7.14 2.54 0.05
CA PHE A 67 -5.95 1.92 0.62
C PHE A 67 -5.51 2.50 1.96
N LEU A 68 -5.82 3.77 2.27
CA LEU A 68 -5.63 4.35 3.60
C LEU A 68 -6.59 3.70 4.60
N SER A 69 -7.84 3.43 4.20
CA SER A 69 -8.84 2.88 5.10
C SER A 69 -8.54 1.45 5.56
N LEU A 70 -7.89 0.61 4.74
CA LEU A 70 -7.75 -0.82 5.04
C LEU A 70 -6.73 -1.12 6.17
N PRO A 71 -5.47 -0.62 6.12
CA PRO A 71 -4.51 -0.82 7.20
C PRO A 71 -4.98 -0.21 8.51
N ARG A 72 -5.69 0.93 8.48
CA ARG A 72 -6.26 1.60 9.66
C ARG A 72 -7.22 0.69 10.42
N VAL A 73 -8.14 0.05 9.69
CA VAL A 73 -9.09 -0.92 10.26
C VAL A 73 -8.37 -2.14 10.82
N MET A 74 -7.35 -2.65 10.10
CA MET A 74 -6.52 -3.75 10.60
C MET A 74 -5.75 -3.37 11.87
N GLN A 75 -5.35 -2.11 12.03
CA GLN A 75 -4.58 -1.63 13.19
C GLN A 75 -5.40 -1.38 14.45
N GLY A 76 -6.72 -1.28 14.37
CA GLY A 76 -7.49 -0.88 15.56
C GLY A 76 -8.59 0.12 15.28
N GLU A 77 -8.52 0.85 14.18
CA GLU A 77 -9.38 2.01 13.98
C GLU A 77 -10.81 1.60 13.54
N PRO A 78 -11.82 2.44 13.84
CA PRO A 78 -13.17 2.23 13.34
C PRO A 78 -13.24 2.19 11.81
N ALA A 79 -14.11 1.33 11.27
CA ALA A 79 -14.40 1.34 9.85
C ALA A 79 -15.04 2.68 9.45
N ARG A 80 -14.50 3.30 8.40
CA ARG A 80 -14.93 4.60 7.85
C ARG A 80 -15.16 4.51 6.35
N ASN A 81 -15.90 5.46 5.81
CA ASN A 81 -16.02 5.56 4.36
C ASN A 81 -14.67 5.98 3.79
N TRP A 82 -14.32 5.48 2.60
CA TRP A 82 -13.04 5.82 1.99
C TRP A 82 -12.88 7.35 1.78
N TRP A 83 -13.95 8.07 1.43
CA TRP A 83 -13.85 9.52 1.17
C TRP A 83 -13.49 10.34 2.41
N ASP A 84 -13.65 9.81 3.63
CA ASP A 84 -13.22 10.47 4.86
C ASP A 84 -11.69 10.70 4.89
N PHE A 85 -10.93 9.93 4.10
CA PHE A 85 -9.48 10.04 3.95
C PHE A 85 -9.04 11.00 2.83
N SER A 86 -9.97 11.57 2.05
CA SER A 86 -9.66 12.42 0.90
C SER A 86 -8.84 13.66 1.28
N ALA A 87 -9.12 14.25 2.45
CA ALA A 87 -8.41 15.43 2.94
C ALA A 87 -6.94 15.10 3.27
N GLU A 88 -6.70 13.97 3.93
CA GLU A 88 -5.36 13.46 4.24
C GLU A 88 -4.55 13.25 2.96
N ARG A 89 -5.10 12.51 2.00
CA ARG A 89 -4.43 12.29 0.71
C ARG A 89 -4.09 13.59 -0.01
N LYS A 90 -5.05 14.52 -0.12
CA LYS A 90 -4.83 15.79 -0.82
C LYS A 90 -3.71 16.60 -0.16
N ALA A 91 -3.66 16.62 1.17
CA ALA A 91 -2.60 17.30 1.91
C ALA A 91 -1.24 16.65 1.66
N THR A 92 -1.14 15.32 1.75
CA THR A 92 0.11 14.57 1.52
C THR A 92 0.65 14.80 0.11
N LEU A 93 -0.19 14.63 -0.92
CA LEU A 93 0.25 14.83 -2.31
C LEU A 93 0.61 16.28 -2.62
N ALA A 94 -0.06 17.26 -1.98
CA ALA A 94 0.31 18.67 -2.12
C ALA A 94 1.67 18.96 -1.48
N ALA A 95 1.95 18.38 -0.30
CA ALA A 95 3.24 18.52 0.37
C ALA A 95 4.39 17.92 -0.44
N GLU A 96 4.19 16.72 -1.01
CA GLU A 96 5.17 16.08 -1.90
C GLU A 96 5.49 16.94 -3.13
N ARG A 97 4.46 17.52 -3.76
CA ARG A 97 4.64 18.44 -4.91
C ARG A 97 5.38 19.72 -4.55
N ALA A 98 5.25 20.19 -3.31
CA ALA A 98 5.94 21.37 -2.80
C ALA A 98 7.39 21.07 -2.36
N GLY A 99 7.84 19.81 -2.43
CA GLY A 99 9.17 19.40 -1.95
C GLY A 99 9.31 19.45 -0.43
N ALA A 100 8.19 19.53 0.31
CA ALA A 100 8.21 19.46 1.77
C ALA A 100 8.42 18.00 2.20
N PRO A 101 9.23 17.73 3.23
CA PRO A 101 9.40 16.37 3.73
C PRO A 101 8.04 15.81 4.20
N PRO A 102 7.72 14.53 3.90
CA PRO A 102 6.45 13.95 4.30
C PRO A 102 6.30 13.97 5.82
N THR A 103 5.15 14.42 6.31
CA THR A 103 4.75 14.24 7.70
C THR A 103 4.79 12.75 8.03
N ALA A 104 5.67 12.38 8.95
CA ALA A 104 6.13 11.02 9.18
C ALA A 104 4.98 10.01 9.38
N THR A 105 4.93 9.00 8.51
CA THR A 105 4.77 7.61 8.94
C THR A 105 5.85 6.81 8.23
N LEU A 106 6.99 6.68 8.91
CA LEU A 106 8.14 5.93 8.43
C LEU A 106 7.82 4.43 8.49
N SER A 107 7.54 3.81 7.33
CA SER A 107 7.94 2.40 7.11
C SER A 107 9.11 2.40 6.14
N ARG A 108 10.25 2.87 6.64
CA ARG A 108 11.49 2.97 5.89
C ARG A 108 12.07 1.57 5.73
N ARG A 109 11.85 0.89 4.60
CA ARG A 109 12.69 -0.24 4.18
C ARG A 109 13.43 0.13 2.89
N ARG A 110 14.64 0.66 3.09
CA ARG A 110 15.63 0.90 2.04
C ARG A 110 15.99 -0.46 1.43
N VAL A 111 15.64 -0.68 0.15
CA VAL A 111 16.22 -1.77 -0.64
C VAL A 111 17.68 -1.40 -0.90
N ALA A 112 18.59 -2.06 -0.19
CA ALA A 112 20.00 -2.00 -0.52
C ALA A 112 20.25 -2.92 -1.72
N SER A 113 20.29 -2.34 -2.92
CA SER A 113 20.90 -2.97 -4.07
C SER A 113 22.41 -2.91 -3.87
N ASN A 114 23.08 -4.06 -3.71
CA ASN A 114 24.51 -4.13 -3.92
C ASN A 114 24.83 -5.21 -4.95
N SER A 115 25.05 -4.74 -6.17
CA SER A 115 25.83 -5.43 -7.18
C SER A 115 27.28 -5.49 -6.73
N THR A 116 27.83 -6.70 -6.58
CA THR A 116 29.28 -6.91 -6.65
C THR A 116 29.57 -7.99 -7.68
N ARG A 117 29.82 -7.50 -8.89
CA ARG A 117 30.63 -8.18 -9.90
C ARG A 117 32.08 -8.13 -9.40
N THR A 118 32.67 -9.28 -9.09
CA THR A 118 34.13 -9.44 -9.02
C THR A 118 34.50 -10.50 -10.04
N GLY A 119 35.16 -10.05 -11.11
CA GLY A 119 35.90 -10.94 -11.99
C GLY A 119 37.17 -11.40 -11.28
N ASN A 120 37.63 -12.60 -11.61
CA ASN A 120 38.97 -13.05 -11.30
C ASN A 120 39.59 -13.60 -12.58
N ASP A 121 40.41 -12.76 -13.21
CA ASP A 121 41.35 -13.14 -14.26
C ASP A 121 42.77 -12.99 -13.68
N GLY A 122 43.58 -14.05 -13.82
CA GLY A 122 45.02 -13.91 -14.07
C GLY A 122 46.01 -14.31 -12.95
N GLY A 123 46.94 -15.22 -13.32
CA GLY A 123 48.32 -15.29 -12.80
C GLY A 123 48.69 -16.63 -12.16
N HIS A 124 49.23 -17.62 -12.90
CA HIS A 124 50.66 -17.85 -13.20
C HIS A 124 51.63 -17.85 -12.00
N GLY A 125 52.34 -18.98 -11.83
CA GLY A 125 53.74 -18.99 -11.39
C GLY A 125 54.09 -19.94 -10.23
N ALA A 126 54.51 -21.18 -10.55
CA ALA A 126 55.77 -21.82 -10.16
C ALA A 126 55.76 -23.30 -10.58
#